data_AF-A0A522MUT4-F1
#
_entry.id   AF-A0A522MUT4-F1
#
_cell.length_a   1.000
_cell.length_b   1.000
_cell.length_c   1.000
_cell.angle_alpha   90.00
_cell.angle_beta   90.00
_cell.angle_gamma   90.00
#
_symmetry.space_group_name_H-M   'P 1'
#
loop_
_entity.id
_entity.type
_entity.pdbx_description
1 polymer ?
#
loop_
_entity_poly.entity_id
_entity_poly.type
_entity_poly.pdbx_seq_one_letter_code
_entity_poly.pdbx_strand_id
1 'polypeptide(L)'
;MRGVSFSPQETPEELYDRAKARGMDFVTITDHDTISGCLEFLARHPDARDFVVGEEVSTELPVSRLTVHINVYGHSPSQHRELQRRRGDAFAVARYCKEEGLFFCWNHPFYRENLSTIEEGEFMRLVAEVPVLEVRNGGRMQLLNVLAEEVAVCEGKGLQGGSDTHTGNIGSVYTAVPCGTIGEFFAGILAGDSRIVGRHSTMHDFLFHNYLVGARRTVATACERLASPLARARVRSLGVLAVLLSPWIVRRHFRGQLDMARIALGSLSAFGHLPRTILDAA
;
A
#
# COMPACT_ATOMS: atom_id res chain seq x y z
N MET A 1 16.55 11.95 9.24
CA MET A 1 15.17 12.49 9.15
C MET A 1 14.27 11.49 9.86
N ARG A 2 13.54 11.87 10.91
CA ARG A 2 12.48 11.00 11.43
C ARG A 2 11.42 10.92 10.34
N GLY A 3 11.18 9.73 9.81
CA GLY A 3 10.12 9.49 8.84
C GLY A 3 8.81 10.05 9.36
N VAL A 4 7.99 10.57 8.45
CA VAL A 4 6.62 10.96 8.80
C VAL A 4 5.91 9.67 9.20
N SER A 5 5.80 9.41 10.50
CA SER A 5 4.96 8.33 11.01
C SER A 5 3.52 8.76 10.78
N PHE A 6 2.87 8.09 9.84
CA PHE A 6 1.44 8.24 9.64
C PHE A 6 0.74 7.46 10.77
N SER A 7 0.11 8.18 11.71
CA SER A 7 -0.77 7.55 12.69
C SER A 7 -2.21 7.68 12.17
N PRO A 8 -2.89 6.58 11.80
CA PRO A 8 -4.32 6.64 11.51
C PRO A 8 -5.05 7.14 12.77
N GLN A 9 -5.93 8.15 12.60
CA GLN A 9 -6.75 8.69 13.69
C GLN A 9 -8.07 7.94 13.86
N GLU A 10 -8.41 7.07 12.92
CA GLU A 10 -9.60 6.22 13.00
C GLU A 10 -9.26 4.98 13.80
N THR A 11 -10.15 4.61 14.70
CA THR A 11 -10.03 3.37 15.48
C THR A 11 -10.17 2.15 14.57
N PRO A 12 -9.59 1.00 14.93
CA PRO A 12 -9.78 -0.24 14.19
C PRO A 12 -11.26 -0.58 13.92
N GLU A 13 -12.16 -0.28 14.86
CA GLU A 13 -13.61 -0.50 14.72
C GLU A 13 -14.24 0.43 13.69
N GLU A 14 -13.89 1.72 13.68
CA GLU A 14 -14.40 2.65 12.66
C GLU A 14 -13.94 2.22 11.25
N LEU A 15 -12.72 1.71 11.12
CA LEU A 15 -12.22 1.15 9.86
C LEU A 15 -13.01 -0.10 9.46
N TYR A 16 -13.21 -1.03 10.40
CA TYR A 16 -13.97 -2.26 10.20
C TYR A 16 -15.42 -1.98 9.81
N ASP A 17 -16.15 -1.20 10.59
CA ASP A 17 -17.56 -0.89 10.36
C ASP A 17 -17.77 -0.23 9.00
N ARG A 18 -16.87 0.66 8.60
CA ARG A 18 -16.92 1.28 7.27
C ARG A 18 -16.61 0.30 6.14
N ALA A 19 -15.69 -0.65 6.35
CA ALA A 19 -15.43 -1.71 5.38
C ALA A 19 -16.68 -2.58 5.19
N LYS A 20 -17.29 -3.02 6.31
CA LYS A 20 -18.54 -3.82 6.30
C LYS A 20 -19.70 -3.05 5.67
N ALA A 21 -19.87 -1.78 5.99
CA ALA A 21 -20.90 -0.92 5.39
C ALA A 21 -20.73 -0.74 3.86
N ARG A 22 -19.52 -0.96 3.33
CA ARG A 22 -19.22 -0.98 1.89
C ARG A 22 -19.32 -2.37 1.26
N GLY A 23 -19.81 -3.36 2.01
CA GLY A 23 -20.05 -4.71 1.53
C GLY A 23 -18.80 -5.59 1.46
N MET A 24 -17.74 -5.27 2.22
CA MET A 24 -16.57 -6.14 2.29
C MET A 24 -16.87 -7.39 3.15
N ASP A 25 -16.65 -8.57 2.58
CA ASP A 25 -16.82 -9.84 3.28
C ASP A 25 -15.75 -10.03 4.34
N PHE A 26 -14.48 -9.78 4.00
CA PHE A 26 -13.33 -9.87 4.89
C PHE A 26 -12.61 -8.54 5.03
N VAL A 27 -12.05 -8.28 6.21
CA VAL A 27 -11.40 -7.01 6.56
C VAL A 27 -10.04 -7.27 7.22
N THR A 28 -9.10 -6.37 6.99
CA THR A 28 -7.80 -6.35 7.63
C THR A 28 -7.29 -4.92 7.74
N ILE A 29 -6.33 -4.69 8.63
CA ILE A 29 -5.58 -3.45 8.76
C ILE A 29 -4.12 -3.83 8.55
N THR A 30 -3.40 -3.06 7.73
CA THR A 30 -1.99 -3.31 7.39
C THR A 30 -1.16 -2.09 7.77
N ASP A 31 -1.14 -1.75 9.06
CA ASP A 31 -0.30 -0.66 9.54
C ASP A 31 1.19 -0.97 9.32
N HIS A 32 1.98 0.08 9.11
CA HIS A 32 3.42 -0.05 8.91
C HIS A 32 4.13 -0.62 10.14
N ASP A 33 4.83 -1.73 9.96
CA ASP A 33 5.71 -2.36 10.95
C ASP A 33 5.05 -2.65 12.32
N THR A 34 3.72 -2.78 12.37
CA THR A 34 3.00 -3.09 13.61
C THR A 34 1.66 -3.78 13.35
N ILE A 35 1.28 -4.66 14.27
CA ILE A 35 -0.05 -5.31 14.31
C ILE A 35 -0.92 -4.83 15.46
N SER A 36 -0.52 -3.74 16.16
CA SER A 36 -1.17 -3.33 17.41
C SER A 36 -2.66 -3.05 17.22
N GLY A 37 -3.05 -2.37 16.14
CA GLY A 37 -4.46 -2.10 15.83
C GLY A 37 -5.27 -3.37 15.56
N CYS A 38 -4.69 -4.35 14.87
CA CYS A 38 -5.30 -5.66 14.66
C CYS A 38 -5.51 -6.43 15.98
N LEU A 39 -4.51 -6.43 16.87
CA LEU A 39 -4.61 -7.11 18.15
C LEU A 39 -5.62 -6.44 19.08
N GLU A 40 -5.67 -5.11 19.08
CA GLU A 40 -6.65 -4.35 19.86
C GLU A 40 -8.08 -4.65 19.41
N PHE A 41 -8.32 -4.69 18.09
CA PHE A 41 -9.60 -5.07 17.52
C PHE A 41 -10.01 -6.49 17.94
N LEU A 42 -9.13 -7.48 17.71
CA LEU A 42 -9.43 -8.89 18.02
C LEU A 42 -9.63 -9.13 19.52
N ALA A 43 -8.95 -8.38 20.40
CA ALA A 43 -9.17 -8.46 21.84
C ALA A 43 -10.58 -7.99 22.25
N ARG A 44 -11.14 -7.00 21.53
CA ARG A 44 -12.50 -6.48 21.74
C ARG A 44 -13.57 -7.26 20.98
N HIS A 45 -13.18 -7.94 19.91
CA HIS A 45 -14.05 -8.70 19.00
C HIS A 45 -13.53 -10.13 18.76
N PRO A 46 -13.46 -10.99 19.79
CA PRO A 46 -12.85 -12.32 19.68
C PRO A 46 -13.58 -13.27 18.72
N ASP A 47 -14.87 -13.02 18.45
CA ASP A 47 -15.70 -13.82 17.54
C ASP A 47 -15.67 -13.33 16.08
N ALA A 48 -14.89 -12.28 15.77
CA ALA A 48 -14.77 -11.75 14.41
C ALA A 48 -14.02 -12.72 13.49
N ARG A 49 -14.76 -13.60 12.81
CA ARG A 49 -14.23 -14.60 11.86
C ARG A 49 -13.87 -14.03 10.49
N ASP A 50 -14.29 -12.79 10.25
CA ASP A 50 -14.10 -12.07 8.99
C ASP A 50 -13.00 -11.00 9.08
N PHE A 51 -12.24 -10.99 10.16
CA PHE A 51 -11.06 -10.14 10.34
C PHE A 51 -9.79 -10.98 10.35
N VAL A 52 -8.74 -10.52 9.66
CA VAL A 52 -7.41 -11.16 9.68
C VAL A 52 -6.34 -10.13 10.05
N VAL A 53 -5.39 -10.54 10.89
CA VAL A 53 -4.20 -9.72 11.20
C VAL A 53 -3.42 -9.46 9.92
N GLY A 54 -3.20 -8.19 9.60
CA GLY A 54 -2.32 -7.74 8.53
C GLY A 54 -1.20 -6.85 9.09
N GLU A 55 -0.09 -6.79 8.37
CA GLU A 55 1.03 -5.88 8.61
C GLU A 55 1.64 -5.48 7.26
N GLU A 56 1.89 -4.18 7.05
CA GLU A 56 2.73 -3.72 5.94
C GLU A 56 4.18 -3.63 6.43
N VAL A 57 4.98 -4.65 6.16
CA VAL A 57 6.38 -4.69 6.58
C VAL A 57 7.20 -3.78 5.68
N SER A 58 7.75 -2.71 6.25
CA SER A 58 8.66 -1.80 5.54
C SER A 58 10.07 -2.40 5.54
N THR A 59 10.53 -2.75 4.34
CA THR A 59 11.81 -3.41 4.08
C THR A 59 12.57 -2.75 2.94
N GLU A 60 13.76 -3.26 2.63
CA GLU A 60 14.56 -2.79 1.50
C GLU A 60 15.23 -3.93 0.73
N LEU A 61 15.54 -3.65 -0.53
CA LEU A 61 16.43 -4.49 -1.33
C LEU A 61 17.89 -4.26 -0.88
N PRO A 62 18.69 -5.31 -0.65
CA PRO A 62 20.01 -5.21 -0.04
C PRO A 62 21.06 -4.46 -0.89
N VAL A 63 20.96 -4.52 -2.23
CA VAL A 63 21.91 -3.89 -3.16
C VAL A 63 21.45 -2.49 -3.52
N SER A 64 20.28 -2.35 -4.14
CA SER A 64 19.77 -1.06 -4.62
C SER A 64 19.28 -0.14 -3.50
N ARG A 65 19.08 -0.66 -2.28
CA ARG A 65 18.42 0.06 -1.17
C ARG A 65 17.06 0.61 -1.56
N LEU A 66 16.40 -0.04 -2.52
CA LEU A 66 15.03 0.29 -2.88
C LEU A 66 14.13 -0.03 -1.69
N THR A 67 13.37 0.96 -1.22
CA THR A 67 12.34 0.71 -0.20
C THR A 67 11.23 -0.12 -0.82
N VAL A 68 10.88 -1.22 -0.15
CA VAL A 68 9.88 -2.19 -0.58
C VAL A 68 8.95 -2.45 0.58
N HIS A 69 7.66 -2.57 0.30
CA HIS A 69 6.67 -2.94 1.30
C HIS A 69 6.10 -4.33 0.98
N ILE A 70 6.01 -5.17 2.01
CA ILE A 70 5.44 -6.51 1.90
C ILE A 70 4.31 -6.64 2.90
N ASN A 71 3.09 -6.80 2.42
CA ASN A 71 1.97 -7.16 3.28
C ASN A 71 2.09 -8.62 3.69
N VAL A 72 1.95 -8.90 4.99
CA VAL A 72 1.93 -10.26 5.56
C VAL A 72 0.65 -10.44 6.37
N TYR A 73 -0.04 -11.56 6.16
CA TYR A 73 -1.37 -11.79 6.72
C TYR A 73 -1.44 -13.05 7.60
N GLY A 74 -2.33 -13.02 8.59
CA GLY A 74 -2.66 -14.15 9.46
C GLY A 74 -1.55 -14.54 10.44
N HIS A 75 -0.52 -13.71 10.60
CA HIS A 75 0.65 -14.04 11.41
C HIS A 75 0.45 -13.70 12.89
N SER A 76 1.13 -14.45 13.76
CA SER A 76 1.08 -14.31 15.22
C SER A 76 1.99 -13.20 15.74
N PRO A 77 1.84 -12.74 17.00
CA PRO A 77 2.77 -11.80 17.63
C PRO A 77 4.23 -12.31 17.68
N SER A 78 4.45 -13.63 17.76
CA SER A 78 5.80 -14.19 17.65
C SER A 78 6.37 -14.04 16.24
N GLN A 79 5.57 -14.31 15.21
CA GLN A 79 5.98 -14.17 13.81
C GLN A 79 6.21 -12.70 13.43
N HIS A 80 5.38 -11.77 13.92
CA HIS A 80 5.62 -10.33 13.82
C HIS A 80 7.01 -9.94 14.33
N ARG A 81 7.40 -10.41 15.52
CA ARG A 81 8.76 -10.14 16.04
C ARG A 81 9.85 -10.68 15.11
N GLU A 82 9.66 -11.85 14.51
CA GLU A 82 10.62 -12.41 13.55
C GLU A 82 10.73 -11.59 12.26
N LEU A 83 9.59 -11.13 11.73
CA LEU A 83 9.53 -10.20 10.59
C LEU A 83 10.30 -8.92 10.89
N GLN A 84 10.04 -8.30 12.06
CA GLN A 84 10.70 -7.07 12.47
C GLN A 84 12.22 -7.21 12.63
N ARG A 85 12.72 -8.40 13.00
CA ARG A 85 14.17 -8.66 13.03
C ARG A 85 14.80 -8.82 11.64
N ARG A 86 14.01 -9.16 10.63
CA ARG A 86 14.47 -9.46 9.26
C ARG A 86 14.21 -8.35 8.26
N ARG A 87 13.34 -7.37 8.57
CA ARG A 87 12.92 -6.29 7.67
C ARG A 87 14.04 -5.39 7.12
N GLY A 88 15.29 -5.58 7.53
CA GLY A 88 16.42 -4.93 6.85
C GLY A 88 16.75 -5.54 5.47
N ASP A 89 16.10 -6.66 5.10
CA ASP A 89 16.32 -7.37 3.84
C ASP A 89 15.02 -8.02 3.36
N ALA A 90 14.50 -7.57 2.21
CA ALA A 90 13.28 -8.09 1.62
C ALA A 90 13.34 -9.59 1.30
N PHE A 91 14.52 -10.11 0.94
CA PHE A 91 14.71 -11.54 0.70
C PHE A 91 14.62 -12.35 1.99
N ALA A 92 15.13 -11.81 3.10
CA ALA A 92 15.00 -12.44 4.41
C ALA A 92 13.55 -12.48 4.90
N VAL A 93 12.77 -11.43 4.63
CA VAL A 93 11.33 -11.38 4.91
C VAL A 93 10.57 -12.41 4.07
N ALA A 94 10.78 -12.42 2.74
CA ALA A 94 10.11 -13.35 1.84
C ALA A 94 10.41 -14.82 2.18
N ARG A 95 11.69 -15.15 2.45
CA ARG A 95 12.09 -16.49 2.87
C ARG A 95 11.41 -16.92 4.16
N TYR A 96 11.37 -16.04 5.16
CA TYR A 96 10.71 -16.36 6.43
C TYR A 96 9.21 -16.61 6.23
N CYS A 97 8.53 -15.80 5.42
CA CYS A 97 7.12 -16.02 5.11
C CYS A 97 6.88 -17.38 4.45
N LYS A 98 7.77 -17.81 3.53
CA LYS A 98 7.69 -19.15 2.92
C LYS A 98 7.91 -20.27 3.93
N GLU A 99 8.93 -20.16 4.77
CA GLU A 99 9.27 -21.17 5.79
C GLU A 99 8.12 -21.38 6.79
N GLU A 100 7.41 -20.31 7.14
CA GLU A 100 6.29 -20.33 8.07
C GLU A 100 4.92 -20.58 7.39
N GLY A 101 4.87 -20.69 6.06
CA GLY A 101 3.62 -20.87 5.32
C GLY A 101 2.67 -19.68 5.41
N LEU A 102 3.19 -18.46 5.56
CA LEU A 102 2.40 -17.23 5.64
C LEU A 102 1.96 -16.78 4.23
N PHE A 103 0.79 -16.17 4.14
CA PHE A 103 0.37 -15.46 2.93
C PHE A 103 0.98 -14.05 2.93
N PHE A 104 1.64 -13.68 1.83
CA PHE A 104 2.30 -12.38 1.70
C PHE A 104 2.27 -11.87 0.26
N CYS A 105 2.30 -10.54 0.12
CA CYS A 105 2.17 -9.83 -1.14
C CYS A 105 3.18 -8.69 -1.21
N TRP A 106 3.85 -8.49 -2.34
CA TRP A 106 4.64 -7.27 -2.57
C TRP A 106 3.71 -6.13 -2.97
N ASN A 107 3.66 -5.09 -2.14
CA ASN A 107 2.81 -3.93 -2.34
C ASN A 107 3.40 -2.99 -3.40
N HIS A 108 2.51 -2.39 -4.20
CA HIS A 108 2.78 -1.28 -5.13
C HIS A 108 4.20 -1.27 -5.75
N PRO A 109 4.64 -2.36 -6.44
CA PRO A 109 6.06 -2.63 -6.74
C PRO A 109 6.78 -1.56 -7.59
N PHE A 110 6.03 -0.70 -8.28
CA PHE A 110 6.55 0.37 -9.11
C PHE A 110 6.46 1.77 -8.48
N TYR A 111 5.88 1.89 -7.28
CA TYR A 111 5.91 3.10 -6.49
C TYR A 111 7.20 3.18 -5.67
N ARG A 112 7.76 4.39 -5.51
CA ARG A 112 9.03 4.60 -4.82
C ARG A 112 8.95 5.76 -3.85
N GLU A 113 9.31 5.49 -2.60
CA GLU A 113 9.42 6.52 -1.57
C GLU A 113 10.77 7.22 -1.59
N ASN A 114 11.81 6.50 -2.00
CA ASN A 114 13.16 7.01 -2.12
C ASN A 114 13.56 7.18 -3.61
N LEU A 115 14.70 7.83 -3.85
CA LEU A 115 15.21 8.10 -5.20
C LEU A 115 16.05 6.92 -5.76
N SER A 116 15.90 5.72 -5.22
CA SER A 116 16.68 4.56 -5.65
C SER A 116 16.30 4.10 -7.06
N THR A 117 17.30 3.63 -7.81
CA THR A 117 17.15 3.07 -9.15
C THR A 117 16.63 1.63 -9.10
N ILE A 118 15.99 1.19 -10.18
CA ILE A 118 15.63 -0.22 -10.36
C ILE A 118 16.86 -0.93 -10.94
N GLU A 119 17.43 -1.85 -10.17
CA GLU A 119 18.38 -2.82 -10.69
C GLU A 119 17.57 -4.05 -11.11
N GLU A 120 17.56 -4.34 -12.41
CA GLU A 120 16.68 -5.35 -13.00
C GLU A 120 16.86 -6.72 -12.37
N GLY A 121 18.10 -7.17 -12.18
CA GLY A 121 18.40 -8.49 -11.65
C GLY A 121 17.83 -8.67 -10.24
N GLU A 122 18.06 -7.70 -9.35
CA GLU A 122 17.55 -7.71 -7.99
C GLU A 122 16.02 -7.58 -7.94
N PHE A 123 15.44 -6.71 -8.77
CA PHE A 123 14.00 -6.54 -8.86
C PHE A 123 13.32 -7.86 -9.27
N MET A 124 13.75 -8.47 -10.37
CA MET A 124 13.18 -9.73 -10.87
C MET A 124 13.45 -10.90 -9.93
N ARG A 125 14.56 -10.89 -9.19
CA ARG A 125 14.80 -11.86 -8.11
C ARG A 125 13.75 -11.72 -7.01
N LEU A 126 13.40 -10.51 -6.58
CA LEU A 126 12.32 -10.35 -5.59
C LEU A 126 10.97 -10.77 -6.17
N VAL A 127 10.68 -10.46 -7.44
CA VAL A 127 9.47 -10.95 -8.12
C VAL A 127 9.41 -12.48 -8.05
N ALA A 128 10.50 -13.19 -8.34
CA ALA A 128 10.57 -14.64 -8.23
C ALA A 128 10.32 -15.16 -6.80
N GLU A 129 10.72 -14.39 -5.79
CA GLU A 129 10.58 -14.77 -4.38
C GLU A 129 9.18 -14.55 -3.81
N VAL A 130 8.37 -13.66 -4.37
CA VAL A 130 7.01 -13.41 -3.86
C VAL A 130 5.96 -14.21 -4.64
N PRO A 131 4.90 -14.72 -3.97
CA PRO A 131 3.83 -15.45 -4.65
C PRO A 131 2.77 -14.52 -5.25
N VAL A 132 2.63 -13.31 -4.71
CA VAL A 132 1.54 -12.37 -5.02
C VAL A 132 2.10 -10.96 -5.20
N LEU A 133 1.59 -10.23 -6.20
CA LEU A 133 1.85 -8.81 -6.40
C LEU A 133 0.57 -7.99 -6.19
N GLU A 134 0.71 -6.81 -5.60
CA GLU A 134 -0.36 -5.82 -5.58
C GLU A 134 -0.42 -5.12 -6.95
N VAL A 135 -1.37 -5.54 -7.77
CA VAL A 135 -1.53 -5.07 -9.15
C VAL A 135 -2.47 -3.87 -9.27
N ARG A 136 -3.27 -3.59 -8.23
CA ARG A 136 -4.01 -2.33 -8.13
C ARG A 136 -3.97 -1.78 -6.73
N ASN A 137 -3.27 -0.69 -6.58
CA ASN A 137 -3.25 0.10 -5.37
C ASN A 137 -4.07 1.39 -5.55
N GLY A 138 -4.98 1.67 -4.63
CA GLY A 138 -5.89 2.81 -4.67
C GLY A 138 -5.21 4.18 -4.58
N GLY A 139 -3.95 4.23 -4.15
CA GLY A 139 -3.12 5.43 -4.10
C GLY A 139 -2.29 5.70 -5.36
N ARG A 140 -2.23 4.77 -6.32
CA ARG A 140 -1.30 4.85 -7.47
C ARG A 140 -2.01 5.12 -8.80
N MET A 141 -1.29 5.81 -9.68
CA MET A 141 -1.74 6.09 -11.03
C MET A 141 -1.88 4.81 -11.86
N GLN A 142 -2.70 4.87 -12.89
CA GLN A 142 -3.01 3.72 -13.75
C GLN A 142 -1.77 3.04 -14.30
N LEU A 143 -0.80 3.82 -14.81
CA LEU A 143 0.40 3.27 -15.42
C LEU A 143 1.20 2.37 -14.47
N LEU A 144 1.39 2.76 -13.21
CA LEU A 144 2.11 1.94 -12.23
C LEU A 144 1.38 0.62 -11.93
N ASN A 145 0.04 0.69 -11.81
CA ASN A 145 -0.79 -0.50 -11.59
C ASN A 145 -0.74 -1.44 -12.81
N VAL A 146 -0.79 -0.91 -14.03
CA VAL A 146 -0.68 -1.73 -15.26
C VAL A 146 0.69 -2.41 -15.37
N LEU A 147 1.78 -1.73 -15.01
CA LEU A 147 3.11 -2.35 -14.98
C LEU A 147 3.17 -3.49 -13.96
N ALA A 148 2.56 -3.33 -12.79
CA ALA A 148 2.44 -4.37 -11.77
C ALA A 148 1.63 -5.57 -12.27
N GLU A 149 0.52 -5.32 -12.95
CA GLU A 149 -0.33 -6.35 -13.56
C GLU A 149 0.41 -7.12 -14.65
N GLU A 150 1.11 -6.43 -15.55
CA GLU A 150 1.89 -7.07 -16.62
C GLU A 150 2.96 -8.01 -16.05
N VAL A 151 3.76 -7.55 -15.09
CA VAL A 151 4.77 -8.41 -14.44
C VAL A 151 4.11 -9.59 -13.72
N ALA A 152 3.01 -9.37 -13.01
CA ALA A 152 2.30 -10.44 -12.31
C ALA A 152 1.81 -11.52 -13.27
N VAL A 153 1.23 -11.13 -14.42
CA VAL A 153 0.75 -12.07 -15.44
C VAL A 153 1.91 -12.82 -16.10
N CYS A 154 2.96 -12.11 -16.52
CA CYS A 154 4.13 -12.72 -17.15
C CYS A 154 4.83 -13.74 -16.24
N GLU A 155 4.90 -13.44 -14.95
CA GLU A 155 5.61 -14.25 -13.95
C GLU A 155 4.69 -15.23 -13.19
N GLY A 156 3.42 -15.36 -13.61
CA GLY A 156 2.46 -16.30 -13.04
C GLY A 156 2.16 -16.07 -11.56
N LYS A 157 2.05 -14.81 -11.14
CA LYS A 157 1.82 -14.40 -9.75
C LYS A 157 0.33 -14.30 -9.44
N GLY A 158 -0.02 -14.54 -8.17
CA GLY A 158 -1.34 -14.19 -7.67
C GLY A 158 -1.55 -12.68 -7.70
N LEU A 159 -2.80 -12.27 -7.92
CA LEU A 159 -3.16 -10.86 -8.05
C LEU A 159 -3.85 -10.38 -6.78
N GLN A 160 -3.34 -9.30 -6.19
CA GLN A 160 -3.98 -8.60 -5.09
C GLN A 160 -4.20 -7.12 -5.43
N GLY A 161 -5.23 -6.53 -4.84
CA GLY A 161 -5.44 -5.08 -4.84
C GLY A 161 -6.05 -4.60 -3.55
N GLY A 162 -5.67 -3.39 -3.16
CA GLY A 162 -6.06 -2.77 -1.90
C GLY A 162 -6.23 -1.26 -2.03
N SER A 163 -7.06 -0.70 -1.15
CA SER A 163 -7.32 0.74 -1.15
C SER A 163 -6.13 1.59 -0.71
N ASP A 164 -5.17 1.00 0.04
CA ASP A 164 -4.00 1.69 0.61
C ASP A 164 -4.39 3.02 1.28
N THR A 165 -5.52 3.00 1.99
CA THR A 165 -6.19 4.21 2.40
C THR A 165 -5.65 4.72 3.71
N HIS A 166 -5.29 6.00 3.69
CA HIS A 166 -4.84 6.76 4.85
C HIS A 166 -5.92 7.75 5.30
N THR A 167 -7.01 7.87 4.53
CA THR A 167 -7.94 9.01 4.60
C THR A 167 -9.42 8.62 4.54
N GLY A 168 -9.73 7.32 4.54
CA GLY A 168 -11.10 6.82 4.68
C GLY A 168 -11.78 6.33 3.39
N ASN A 169 -11.00 6.11 2.34
CA ASN A 169 -11.45 5.46 1.10
C ASN A 169 -11.36 3.92 1.16
N ILE A 170 -11.61 3.33 2.34
CA ILE A 170 -11.61 1.86 2.52
C ILE A 170 -12.51 1.19 1.49
N GLY A 171 -12.03 0.11 0.88
CA GLY A 171 -12.79 -0.67 -0.10
C GLY A 171 -13.00 0.03 -1.45
N SER A 172 -12.34 1.17 -1.73
CA SER A 172 -12.35 1.79 -3.06
C SER A 172 -11.64 0.94 -4.13
N VAL A 173 -10.68 0.14 -3.68
CA VAL A 173 -10.02 -0.94 -4.41
C VAL A 173 -9.94 -2.14 -3.49
N TYR A 174 -10.31 -3.31 -4.02
CA TYR A 174 -10.37 -4.56 -3.26
C TYR A 174 -10.12 -5.77 -4.17
N THR A 175 -9.83 -6.89 -3.52
CA THR A 175 -9.65 -8.19 -4.18
C THR A 175 -10.92 -9.02 -3.99
N ALA A 176 -11.44 -9.59 -5.07
CA ALA A 176 -12.62 -10.44 -5.08
C ALA A 176 -12.24 -11.88 -5.46
N VAL A 177 -12.69 -12.85 -4.66
CA VAL A 177 -12.47 -14.29 -4.86
C VAL A 177 -13.77 -15.01 -4.52
N PRO A 178 -14.25 -15.96 -5.34
CA PRO A 178 -15.40 -16.80 -4.97
C PRO A 178 -15.03 -17.74 -3.79
N CYS A 179 -15.40 -17.38 -2.57
CA CYS A 179 -15.04 -18.13 -1.35
C CYS A 179 -16.02 -17.85 -0.20
N GLY A 180 -16.01 -18.71 0.82
CA GLY A 180 -16.80 -18.55 2.05
C GLY A 180 -15.96 -18.28 3.31
N THR A 181 -14.64 -18.46 3.25
CA THR A 181 -13.73 -18.23 4.39
C THR A 181 -12.47 -17.47 3.98
N ILE A 182 -11.79 -16.85 4.95
CA ILE A 182 -10.50 -16.16 4.73
C ILE A 182 -9.42 -17.13 4.21
N GLY A 183 -9.42 -18.37 4.67
CA GLY A 183 -8.48 -19.39 4.18
C GLY A 183 -8.68 -19.69 2.69
N GLU A 184 -9.94 -19.87 2.28
CA GLU A 184 -10.31 -20.04 0.87
C GLU A 184 -10.02 -18.78 0.04
N PHE A 185 -10.20 -17.59 0.62
CA PHE A 185 -9.87 -16.33 -0.04
C PHE A 185 -8.38 -16.26 -0.42
N PHE A 186 -7.47 -16.53 0.51
CA PHE A 186 -6.03 -16.55 0.21
C PHE A 186 -5.65 -17.69 -0.73
N ALA A 187 -6.24 -18.88 -0.56
CA ALA A 187 -6.01 -20.00 -1.46
C ALA A 187 -6.44 -19.67 -2.91
N GLY A 188 -7.58 -19.00 -3.09
CA GLY A 188 -8.06 -18.57 -4.40
C GLY A 188 -7.18 -17.51 -5.05
N ILE A 189 -6.59 -16.58 -4.28
CA ILE A 189 -5.58 -15.64 -4.82
C ILE A 189 -4.37 -16.42 -5.36
N LEU A 190 -3.86 -17.38 -4.58
CA LEU A 190 -2.71 -18.20 -4.99
C LEU A 190 -3.03 -19.12 -6.18
N ALA A 191 -4.28 -19.53 -6.33
CA ALA A 191 -4.76 -20.33 -7.46
C ALA A 191 -5.01 -19.50 -8.74
N GLY A 192 -4.98 -18.16 -8.64
CA GLY A 192 -5.26 -17.26 -9.77
C GLY A 192 -6.74 -16.98 -10.00
N ASP A 193 -7.60 -17.29 -9.02
CA ASP A 193 -9.06 -17.07 -9.08
C ASP A 193 -9.47 -15.64 -8.67
N SER A 194 -8.50 -14.79 -8.34
CA SER A 194 -8.76 -13.43 -7.89
C SER A 194 -9.07 -12.45 -9.03
N ARG A 195 -9.94 -11.49 -8.73
CA ARG A 195 -10.22 -10.34 -9.59
C ARG A 195 -10.05 -9.06 -8.80
N ILE A 196 -9.42 -8.07 -9.42
CA ILE A 196 -9.17 -6.79 -8.76
C ILE A 196 -10.19 -5.75 -9.20
N VAL A 197 -10.94 -5.24 -8.24
CA VAL A 197 -12.05 -4.31 -8.46
C VAL A 197 -11.70 -2.95 -7.85
N GLY A 198 -12.15 -1.88 -8.50
CA GLY A 198 -11.89 -0.50 -8.08
C GLY A 198 -11.17 0.31 -9.14
N ARG A 199 -11.06 1.62 -8.89
CA ARG A 199 -10.48 2.60 -9.82
C ARG A 199 -9.02 2.88 -9.49
N HIS A 200 -8.26 3.28 -10.51
CA HIS A 200 -6.92 3.85 -10.33
C HIS A 200 -7.01 5.26 -9.75
N SER A 201 -5.98 5.69 -9.03
CA SER A 201 -5.93 7.04 -8.48
C SER A 201 -5.79 8.08 -9.60
N THR A 202 -6.67 9.08 -9.60
CA THR A 202 -6.56 10.25 -10.46
C THR A 202 -6.04 11.46 -9.68
N MET A 203 -5.61 12.52 -10.38
CA MET A 203 -5.26 13.79 -9.72
C MET A 203 -6.41 14.33 -8.87
N HIS A 204 -7.65 14.15 -9.34
CA HIS A 204 -8.84 14.54 -8.60
C HIS A 204 -8.99 13.72 -7.32
N ASP A 205 -8.88 12.39 -7.42
CA ASP A 205 -9.02 11.51 -6.27
C ASP A 205 -7.95 11.78 -5.22
N PHE A 206 -6.69 11.90 -5.65
CA PHE A 206 -5.58 12.23 -4.76
C PHE A 206 -5.75 13.62 -4.11
N LEU A 207 -6.21 14.63 -4.86
CA LEU A 207 -6.44 15.96 -4.30
C LEU A 207 -7.49 15.91 -3.19
N PHE A 208 -8.68 15.41 -3.50
CA PHE A 208 -9.83 15.51 -2.61
C PHE A 208 -9.82 14.49 -1.49
N HIS A 209 -9.39 13.26 -1.77
CA HIS A 209 -9.45 12.20 -0.79
C HIS A 209 -8.15 12.01 -0.02
N ASN A 210 -7.00 12.39 -0.56
CA ASN A 210 -5.72 12.21 0.16
C ASN A 210 -5.16 13.55 0.64
N TYR A 211 -4.83 14.46 -0.28
CA TYR A 211 -4.08 15.67 0.03
C TYR A 211 -4.86 16.65 0.91
N LEU A 212 -6.08 17.03 0.51
CA LEU A 212 -6.88 18.02 1.26
C LEU A 212 -7.36 17.47 2.61
N VAL A 213 -7.73 16.19 2.66
CA VAL A 213 -8.07 15.51 3.92
C VAL A 213 -6.86 15.48 4.84
N GLY A 214 -5.70 15.05 4.35
CA GLY A 214 -4.44 15.03 5.11
C GLY A 214 -4.01 16.42 5.59
N ALA A 215 -4.10 17.45 4.73
CA ALA A 215 -3.78 18.83 5.08
C ALA A 215 -4.71 19.36 6.18
N ARG A 216 -6.03 19.16 6.04
CA ARG A 216 -7.02 19.54 7.06
C ARG A 216 -6.74 18.85 8.40
N ARG A 217 -6.48 17.53 8.37
CA ARG A 217 -6.17 16.73 9.58
C ARG A 217 -4.88 17.19 10.25
N THR A 218 -3.83 17.46 9.47
CA THR A 218 -2.54 17.97 9.98
C THR A 218 -2.71 19.32 10.66
N VAL A 219 -3.44 20.24 10.04
CA VAL A 219 -3.71 21.58 10.59
C VAL A 219 -4.53 21.49 11.88
N ALA A 220 -5.58 20.65 11.92
CA ALA A 220 -6.40 20.47 13.12
C ALA A 220 -5.58 19.92 14.29
N THR A 221 -4.86 18.82 14.08
CA THR A 221 -4.00 18.18 15.09
C THR A 221 -2.92 19.13 15.61
N ALA A 222 -2.28 19.89 14.70
CA ALA A 222 -1.29 20.89 15.11
C ALA A 222 -1.92 22.01 15.93
N CYS A 223 -3.15 22.43 15.63
CA CYS A 223 -3.86 23.45 16.41
C CYS A 223 -4.21 22.99 17.82
N GLU A 224 -4.59 21.72 18.01
CA GLU A 224 -4.92 21.13 19.32
C GLU A 224 -3.70 21.09 20.25
N ARG A 225 -2.51 20.83 19.69
CA ARG A 225 -1.25 20.77 20.46
C ARG A 225 -0.68 22.15 20.82
N LEU A 226 -1.16 23.23 20.19
CA LEU A 226 -0.62 24.57 20.35
C LEU A 226 -1.46 25.40 21.32
N ALA A 227 -0.85 25.85 22.41
CA ALA A 227 -1.51 26.73 23.40
C ALA A 227 -1.70 28.18 22.91
N SER A 228 -0.78 28.70 22.09
CA SER A 228 -0.76 30.11 21.66
C SER A 228 -1.74 30.41 20.51
N PRO A 229 -2.62 31.43 20.63
CA PRO A 229 -3.50 31.87 19.54
C PRO A 229 -2.74 32.29 18.28
N LEU A 230 -1.59 32.97 18.43
CA LEU A 230 -0.76 33.39 17.31
C LEU A 230 -0.15 32.19 16.57
N ALA A 231 0.28 31.17 17.31
CA ALA A 231 0.81 29.94 16.71
C ALA A 231 -0.27 29.19 15.93
N ARG A 232 -1.49 29.08 16.49
CA ARG A 232 -2.65 28.50 15.78
C ARG A 232 -3.00 29.29 14.52
N ALA A 233 -2.98 30.62 14.56
CA ALA A 233 -3.21 31.46 13.39
C ALA A 233 -2.17 31.20 12.29
N ARG A 234 -0.87 31.11 12.65
CA ARG A 234 0.20 30.77 11.70
C ARG A 234 0.00 29.40 11.04
N VAL A 235 -0.34 28.37 11.80
CA VAL A 235 -0.61 27.02 11.27
C VAL A 235 -1.81 27.03 10.33
N ARG A 236 -2.88 27.76 10.66
CA ARG A 236 -4.05 27.92 9.78
C ARG A 236 -3.68 28.63 8.47
N SER A 237 -2.87 29.68 8.52
CA SER A 237 -2.38 30.38 7.33
C SER A 237 -1.51 29.47 6.44
N LEU A 238 -0.66 28.64 7.03
CA LEU A 238 0.10 27.62 6.29
C LEU A 238 -0.84 26.57 5.65
N GLY A 239 -1.92 26.20 6.36
CA GLY A 239 -2.98 25.35 5.81
C GLY A 239 -3.66 25.96 4.59
N VAL A 240 -4.01 27.25 4.63
CA VAL A 240 -4.57 27.97 3.47
C VAL A 240 -3.56 27.99 2.31
N LEU A 241 -2.29 28.26 2.58
CA LEU A 241 -1.25 28.22 1.54
C LEU A 241 -1.12 26.83 0.92
N ALA A 242 -1.18 25.76 1.72
CA ALA A 242 -1.16 24.39 1.22
C ALA A 242 -2.34 24.09 0.28
N VAL A 243 -3.55 24.59 0.61
CA VAL A 243 -4.73 24.46 -0.27
C VAL A 243 -4.52 25.22 -1.59
N LEU A 244 -4.01 26.45 -1.53
CA LEU A 244 -3.74 27.27 -2.73
C LEU A 244 -2.69 26.64 -3.64
N LEU A 245 -1.66 26.00 -3.06
CA LEU A 245 -0.61 25.32 -3.80
C LEU A 245 -0.99 23.90 -4.25
N SER A 246 -2.14 23.38 -3.82
CA SER A 246 -2.54 22.00 -4.08
C SER A 246 -2.53 21.60 -5.56
N PRO A 247 -2.93 22.44 -6.55
CA PRO A 247 -2.84 22.03 -7.96
C PRO A 247 -1.40 21.77 -8.42
N TRP A 248 -0.43 22.55 -7.93
CA TRP A 248 0.98 22.34 -8.25
C TRP A 248 1.54 21.10 -7.55
N ILE A 249 1.18 20.88 -6.28
CA ILE A 249 1.62 19.71 -5.50
C ILE A 249 1.11 18.42 -6.11
N VAL A 250 -0.18 18.37 -6.47
CA VAL A 250 -0.81 17.21 -7.10
C VAL A 250 -0.16 16.92 -8.46
N ARG A 251 0.05 17.94 -9.31
CA ARG A 251 0.74 17.77 -10.59
C ARG A 251 2.17 17.25 -10.41
N ARG A 252 2.90 17.75 -9.41
CA ARG A 252 4.26 17.27 -9.09
C ARG A 252 4.24 15.81 -8.62
N HIS A 253 3.28 15.44 -7.78
CA HIS A 253 3.13 14.06 -7.29
C HIS A 253 2.91 13.07 -8.45
N PHE A 254 1.99 13.36 -9.35
CA PHE A 254 1.72 12.51 -10.52
C PHE A 254 2.86 12.51 -11.54
N ARG A 255 3.56 13.64 -11.72
CA ARG A 255 4.77 13.67 -12.54
C ARG A 255 5.85 12.74 -11.99
N GLY A 256 6.01 12.68 -10.66
CA GLY A 256 6.92 11.75 -10.01
C GLY A 256 6.55 10.28 -10.29
N GLN A 257 5.26 9.93 -10.20
CA GLN A 257 4.81 8.58 -10.56
C GLN A 257 5.05 8.24 -12.04
N LEU A 258 4.85 9.20 -12.95
CA LEU A 258 5.16 9.02 -14.37
C LEU A 258 6.66 8.79 -14.61
N ASP A 259 7.52 9.53 -13.90
CA ASP A 259 8.97 9.32 -13.96
C ASP A 259 9.38 7.94 -13.41
N MET A 260 8.70 7.47 -12.36
CA MET A 260 8.91 6.10 -11.85
C MET A 260 8.55 5.04 -12.88
N ALA A 261 7.45 5.22 -13.62
CA ALA A 261 7.04 4.31 -14.68
C ALA A 261 8.04 4.32 -15.84
N ARG A 262 8.52 5.49 -16.26
CA ARG A 262 9.54 5.61 -17.33
C ARG A 262 10.83 4.89 -16.97
N ILE A 263 11.28 5.03 -15.72
CA ILE A 263 12.46 4.30 -15.25
C ILE A 263 12.19 2.79 -15.29
N ALA A 264 11.02 2.31 -14.82
CA ALA A 264 10.69 0.89 -14.89
C ALA A 264 10.70 0.35 -16.32
N LEU A 265 10.11 1.08 -17.26
CA LEU A 265 10.06 0.73 -18.68
C LEU A 265 11.43 0.80 -19.38
N GLY A 266 12.34 1.63 -18.90
CA GLY A 266 13.72 1.69 -19.38
C GLY A 266 14.66 0.69 -18.71
N SER A 267 14.32 0.22 -17.50
CA SER A 267 15.17 -0.66 -16.69
C SER A 267 14.80 -2.14 -16.78
N LEU A 268 13.54 -2.50 -17.07
CA LEU A 268 13.11 -3.90 -17.08
C LEU A 268 12.89 -4.39 -18.52
N SER A 269 13.69 -5.39 -18.93
CA SER A 269 13.55 -6.08 -20.21
C SER A 269 12.22 -6.83 -20.34
N ALA A 270 11.59 -7.17 -19.22
CA ALA A 270 10.22 -7.70 -19.15
C ALA A 270 9.19 -6.80 -19.84
N PHE A 271 9.49 -5.53 -20.11
CA PHE A 271 8.62 -4.62 -20.86
C PHE A 271 9.10 -4.33 -22.28
N GLY A 272 10.15 -5.00 -22.77
CA GLY A 272 10.72 -4.75 -24.09
C GLY A 272 9.75 -5.03 -25.25
N HIS A 273 8.70 -5.83 -25.02
CA HIS A 273 7.63 -6.09 -25.99
C HIS A 273 6.51 -5.06 -25.99
N LEU A 274 6.41 -4.22 -24.97
CA LEU A 274 5.34 -3.23 -24.87
C LEU A 274 5.56 -2.11 -25.91
N PRO A 275 4.56 -1.83 -26.77
CA PRO A 275 4.70 -0.76 -27.75
C PRO A 275 4.84 0.59 -27.03
N ARG A 276 5.74 1.45 -27.54
CA ARG A 276 5.98 2.81 -27.00
C ARG A 276 4.70 3.65 -26.91
N THR A 277 3.66 3.32 -27.67
CA THR A 277 2.36 3.99 -27.60
C THR A 277 1.66 3.84 -26.23
N ILE A 278 1.99 2.81 -25.43
CA ILE A 278 1.49 2.66 -24.05
C ILE A 278 2.07 3.75 -23.14
N LEU A 279 3.32 4.15 -23.36
CA LEU A 279 3.97 5.28 -22.68
C LEU A 279 3.38 6.63 -23.08
N ASP A 280 3.02 6.78 -24.36
CA ASP A 280 2.49 8.04 -24.89
C ASP A 280 1.01 8.26 -24.54
N ALA A 281 0.28 7.19 -24.21
CA ALA A 281 -1.14 7.23 -23.83
C ALA A 281 -1.38 7.45 -22.33
N ALA A 282 -0.34 7.38 -21.50
CA ALA A 282 -0.41 7.50 -20.03
C ALA A 282 0.00 8.88 -19.51
#